data_AF-A0A2I0IQT0-F1
#
_entry.id   AF-A0A2I0IQT0-F1
#
_cell.length_a   1.000
_cell.length_b   1.000
_cell.length_c   1.000
_cell.angle_alpha   90.00
_cell.angle_beta   90.00
_cell.angle_gamma   90.00
#
_symmetry.space_group_name_H-M   'P 1'
#
loop_
_entity.id
_entity.type
_entity.pdbx_description
1 polymer ?
#
loop_
_entity_poly.entity_id
_entity_poly.type
_entity_poly.pdbx_seq_one_letter_code
_entity_poly.pdbx_strand_id
1 'polypeptide(L)'
;MASLLFRGILIHPPLLNSSNALFSRKACAYYCRMRTITRAQVATQVNQPPQLKYPPNARNNGLEILLKDYETIIGIETHVQLSTLTKAFCSCPYNYGSPPNTSVCPVCMGLPGALPVLNSKVIEAAVRLGLALNCELSFNSKFDRKQYFYPDLPKGYQISQFDIPIARAGYIDLDLPVEFGGGQRRFGITRVHMEEDAGKLLHSGNGNYSQVGVRQLIRWLVNHLD
;
A
#
# COMPACT_ATOMS: atom_id res chain seq x y z
N MET A 1 25.46 36.86 -41.35
CA MET A 1 25.10 37.48 -42.64
C MET A 1 24.14 36.55 -43.35
N ALA A 2 22.87 36.98 -43.45
CA ALA A 2 21.81 36.55 -44.38
C ALA A 2 21.38 35.06 -44.43
N SER A 3 20.12 34.69 -44.67
CA SER A 3 18.82 35.37 -44.61
C SER A 3 17.74 34.28 -44.76
N LEU A 4 16.56 34.56 -44.20
CA LEU A 4 15.29 33.85 -44.28
C LEU A 4 14.88 33.42 -45.69
N LEU A 5 14.24 32.25 -45.81
CA LEU A 5 13.10 32.05 -46.73
C LEU A 5 12.03 31.16 -46.09
N PHE A 6 10.86 31.76 -45.93
CA PHE A 6 9.56 31.18 -45.54
C PHE A 6 8.78 30.79 -46.80
N ARG A 7 7.98 29.70 -46.73
CA ARG A 7 6.73 29.35 -47.46
C ARG A 7 6.65 27.80 -47.46
N GLY A 8 5.66 27.10 -46.91
CA GLY A 8 4.22 27.36 -46.77
C GLY A 8 3.49 26.75 -47.97
N ILE A 9 2.72 25.66 -47.77
CA ILE A 9 1.62 25.08 -48.58
C ILE A 9 1.23 23.76 -47.87
N LEU A 10 0.16 23.73 -47.08
CA LEU A 10 -1.26 23.46 -47.40
C LEU A 10 -1.63 21.99 -47.17
N ILE A 11 -2.38 21.77 -46.08
CA ILE A 11 -3.09 20.53 -45.76
C ILE A 11 -4.44 20.60 -46.47
N HIS A 12 -4.72 19.66 -47.38
CA HIS A 12 -6.07 19.41 -47.89
C HIS A 12 -6.60 18.09 -47.31
N PRO A 13 -7.76 18.10 -46.62
CA PRO A 13 -8.50 16.89 -46.27
C PRO A 13 -9.54 16.55 -47.36
N PRO A 14 -9.87 15.28 -47.60
CA PRO A 14 -11.18 14.90 -48.14
C PRO A 14 -12.10 14.53 -46.94
N LEU A 15 -13.11 15.35 -46.63
CA LEU A 15 -14.51 15.29 -47.12
C LEU A 15 -15.14 13.91 -46.86
N LEU A 16 -15.84 13.74 -45.72
CA LEU A 16 -17.29 13.92 -45.52
C LEU A 16 -18.17 12.78 -46.05
N ASN A 17 -18.81 12.05 -45.13
CA ASN A 17 -20.28 11.92 -45.07
C ASN A 17 -20.70 11.31 -43.73
N SER A 18 -21.36 12.10 -42.87
CA SER A 18 -22.82 12.10 -42.59
C SER A 18 -23.22 10.96 -41.65
N SER A 19 -23.82 11.13 -40.47
CA SER A 19 -24.92 12.05 -40.12
C SER A 19 -25.12 12.09 -38.60
N ASN A 20 -25.72 13.18 -38.09
CA ASN A 20 -26.32 13.36 -36.76
C ASN A 20 -25.41 13.78 -35.59
N ALA A 21 -24.88 15.01 -35.67
CA ALA A 21 -24.55 15.81 -34.49
C ALA A 21 -25.48 17.03 -34.42
N LEU A 22 -26.47 17.00 -33.54
CA LEU A 22 -27.18 18.20 -33.11
C LEU A 22 -26.34 18.86 -32.00
N PHE A 23 -25.61 19.91 -32.37
CA PHE A 23 -25.00 20.83 -31.42
C PHE A 23 -26.05 21.86 -30.96
N SER A 24 -26.30 21.93 -29.66
CA SER A 24 -26.91 23.10 -29.02
C SER A 24 -25.95 23.63 -27.96
N ARG A 25 -25.60 24.91 -28.05
CA ARG A 25 -24.73 25.63 -27.11
C ARG A 25 -25.57 26.25 -25.99
N LYS A 26 -25.34 25.84 -24.73
CA LYS A 26 -25.37 26.75 -23.57
C LYS A 26 -24.40 26.26 -22.48
N ALA A 27 -23.56 27.19 -22.03
CA ALA A 27 -22.69 27.17 -20.84
C ALA A 27 -21.52 26.17 -20.80
N CYS A 28 -20.37 26.72 -20.40
CA CYS A 28 -19.05 26.11 -20.27
C CYS A 28 -19.03 24.90 -19.32
N ALA A 29 -18.99 23.69 -19.90
CA ALA A 29 -18.45 22.47 -19.28
C ALA A 29 -18.22 21.42 -20.38
N TYR A 30 -16.98 20.95 -20.55
CA TYR A 30 -16.73 19.75 -21.37
C TYR A 30 -16.93 18.52 -20.49
N TYR A 31 -17.94 17.71 -20.77
CA TYR A 31 -18.13 16.40 -20.16
C TYR A 31 -18.10 15.32 -21.24
N CYS A 32 -17.20 14.34 -21.10
CA CYS A 32 -17.14 13.18 -21.99
C CYS A 32 -18.08 12.10 -21.45
N ARG A 33 -19.16 11.80 -22.18
CA ARG A 33 -20.10 10.73 -21.86
C ARG A 33 -19.86 9.57 -22.83
N MET A 34 -19.23 8.49 -22.37
CA MET A 34 -19.16 7.25 -23.16
C MET A 34 -20.53 6.56 -23.18
N ARG A 35 -21.02 6.22 -24.37
CA ARG A 35 -22.20 5.36 -24.55
C ARG A 35 -21.81 3.94 -24.19
N THR A 36 -22.52 3.36 -23.23
CA THR A 36 -22.40 1.95 -22.85
C THR A 36 -22.81 1.07 -24.03
N ILE A 37 -21.84 0.36 -24.61
CA ILE A 37 -22.12 -0.78 -25.49
C ILE A 37 -22.64 -1.90 -24.57
N THR A 38 -23.77 -2.49 -24.96
CA THR A 38 -24.40 -3.65 -24.33
C THR A 38 -23.37 -4.75 -24.08
N ARG A 39 -23.06 -4.98 -22.81
CA ARG A 39 -22.20 -6.08 -22.37
C ARG A 39 -23.03 -7.35 -22.36
N ALA A 40 -22.70 -8.30 -23.25
CA ALA A 40 -23.17 -9.67 -23.15
C ALA A 40 -22.81 -10.22 -21.76
N GLN A 41 -23.81 -10.66 -21.00
CA GLN A 41 -23.63 -11.29 -19.71
C GLN A 41 -23.19 -12.74 -19.94
N VAL A 42 -21.88 -13.01 -19.83
CA VAL A 42 -21.42 -14.35 -19.48
C VAL A 42 -21.63 -14.47 -17.98
N ALA A 43 -22.78 -15.06 -17.60
CA ALA A 43 -23.07 -15.41 -16.23
C ALA A 43 -22.06 -16.50 -15.80
N THR A 44 -21.05 -16.11 -15.04
CA THR A 44 -20.29 -17.09 -14.25
C THR A 44 -21.18 -17.43 -13.06
N GLN A 45 -21.73 -18.65 -13.05
CA GLN A 45 -22.39 -19.21 -11.89
C GLN A 45 -21.36 -19.26 -10.75
N VAL A 46 -21.43 -18.28 -9.84
CA VAL A 46 -20.77 -18.40 -8.54
C VAL A 46 -21.61 -19.42 -7.77
N ASN A 47 -21.17 -20.68 -7.78
CA ASN A 47 -21.62 -21.59 -6.75
C ASN A 47 -21.20 -20.97 -5.41
N GLN A 48 -22.20 -20.59 -4.60
CA GLN A 48 -21.95 -20.27 -3.20
C GLN A 48 -21.15 -21.43 -2.60
N PRO A 49 -20.02 -21.19 -1.92
CA PRO A 49 -19.46 -22.24 -1.07
C PRO A 49 -20.59 -22.67 -0.12
N PRO A 50 -20.77 -23.98 0.12
CA PRO A 50 -21.83 -24.46 0.98
C PRO A 50 -21.76 -23.72 2.31
N GLN A 51 -22.85 -23.04 2.68
CA GLN A 51 -22.93 -22.42 3.98
C GLN A 51 -22.86 -23.53 5.03
N LEU A 52 -21.72 -23.62 5.72
CA LEU A 52 -21.58 -24.41 6.93
C LEU A 52 -22.56 -23.85 7.96
N LYS A 53 -23.72 -24.50 8.07
CA LYS A 53 -24.66 -24.27 9.16
C LYS A 53 -23.98 -24.70 10.45
N TYR A 54 -23.39 -23.76 11.18
CA TYR A 54 -22.95 -24.03 12.55
C TYR A 54 -24.19 -24.13 13.44
N PRO A 55 -24.43 -25.29 14.08
CA PRO A 55 -25.50 -25.40 15.06
C PRO A 55 -25.15 -24.49 16.24
N PRO A 56 -26.12 -23.71 16.76
CA PRO A 56 -25.88 -22.98 18.01
C PRO A 56 -25.82 -24.01 19.14
N ASN A 57 -24.75 -23.93 19.94
CA ASN A 57 -24.59 -24.64 21.22
C ASN A 57 -24.53 -26.18 21.16
N ALA A 58 -23.42 -26.72 20.68
CA ALA A 58 -23.02 -28.11 20.95
C ALA A 58 -21.66 -28.16 21.66
N ARG A 59 -21.72 -28.32 22.98
CA ARG A 59 -20.73 -28.90 23.92
C ARG A 59 -19.24 -28.60 23.64
N ASN A 60 -18.67 -27.74 24.48
CA ASN A 60 -17.24 -27.37 24.55
C ASN A 60 -16.27 -28.58 24.56
N ASN A 61 -16.70 -29.75 25.03
CA ASN A 61 -15.83 -30.92 25.20
C ASN A 61 -15.44 -31.62 23.88
N GLY A 62 -16.19 -31.45 22.78
CA GLY A 62 -15.90 -32.13 21.51
C GLY A 62 -14.78 -31.47 20.70
N LEU A 63 -14.73 -30.12 20.71
CA LEU A 63 -13.65 -29.34 20.09
C LEU A 63 -12.33 -29.53 20.83
N GLU A 64 -12.36 -29.61 22.15
CA GLU A 64 -11.18 -29.78 23.00
C GLU A 64 -10.47 -31.13 22.75
N ILE A 65 -11.23 -32.20 22.49
CA ILE A 65 -10.70 -33.52 22.14
C ILE A 65 -10.08 -33.51 20.74
N LEU A 66 -10.68 -32.76 19.80
CA LEU A 66 -10.20 -32.70 18.42
C LEU A 66 -8.96 -31.80 18.25
N LEU A 67 -8.81 -30.78 19.11
CA LEU A 67 -7.65 -29.89 19.15
C LEU A 67 -6.43 -30.51 19.86
N LYS A 68 -6.61 -31.56 20.66
CA LYS A 68 -5.51 -32.21 21.41
C LYS A 68 -4.38 -32.75 20.53
N ASP A 69 -4.70 -33.09 19.28
CA ASP A 69 -3.74 -33.65 18.32
C ASP A 69 -3.13 -32.58 17.38
N TYR A 70 -3.45 -31.29 17.59
CA TYR A 70 -2.97 -30.19 16.74
C TYR A 70 -2.22 -29.15 17.57
N GLU A 71 -1.13 -28.64 17.00
CA GLU A 71 -0.36 -27.52 17.55
C GLU A 71 -0.60 -26.28 16.70
N THR A 72 -0.87 -25.14 17.35
CA THR A 72 -1.06 -23.85 16.67
C THR A 72 0.26 -23.09 16.61
N ILE A 73 0.71 -22.76 15.41
CA ILE A 73 1.90 -21.93 15.16
C ILE A 73 1.44 -20.58 14.62
N ILE A 74 1.81 -19.49 15.30
CA ILE A 74 1.33 -18.14 14.98
C ILE A 74 2.52 -17.27 14.58
N GLY A 75 2.53 -16.81 13.32
CA GLY A 75 3.43 -15.76 12.87
C GLY A 75 2.75 -14.40 12.91
N ILE A 76 3.47 -13.38 13.38
CA ILE A 76 2.97 -11.99 13.42
C ILE A 76 3.82 -11.13 12.49
N GLU A 77 3.13 -10.33 11.68
CA GLU A 77 3.69 -9.25 10.88
C GLU A 77 3.21 -7.91 11.45
N THR A 78 4.12 -7.11 12.01
CA THR A 78 3.74 -5.81 12.61
C THR A 78 4.30 -4.65 11.83
N HIS A 79 3.41 -3.74 11.41
CA HIS A 79 3.69 -2.47 10.74
C HIS A 79 3.73 -1.30 11.72
N VAL A 80 4.91 -0.76 12.01
CA VAL A 80 5.08 0.35 12.96
C VAL A 80 5.34 1.67 12.24
N GLN A 81 4.52 2.66 12.52
CA GLN A 81 4.69 3.99 11.96
C GLN A 81 5.71 4.82 12.74
N LEU A 82 6.71 5.37 12.04
CA LEU A 82 7.73 6.22 12.66
C LEU A 82 7.26 7.66 12.88
N SER A 83 7.53 8.19 14.08
CA SER A 83 7.32 9.59 14.42
C SER A 83 8.46 10.45 13.87
N THR A 84 8.37 10.80 12.58
CA THR A 84 9.33 11.66 11.87
C THR A 84 8.65 12.92 11.35
N LEU A 85 9.39 14.02 11.26
CA LEU A 85 8.85 15.30 10.79
C LEU A 85 8.53 15.28 9.29
N THR A 86 9.36 14.60 8.50
CA THR A 86 9.22 14.47 7.04
C THR A 86 9.07 13.01 6.62
N LYS A 87 8.47 12.80 5.45
CA LYS A 87 8.26 11.47 4.87
C LYS A 87 9.59 10.74 4.59
N ALA A 88 9.48 9.44 4.29
CA ALA A 88 10.59 8.53 4.03
C ALA A 88 11.56 9.01 2.96
N PHE A 89 11.00 9.45 1.82
CA PHE A 89 11.74 9.62 0.58
C PHE A 89 11.62 11.03 -0.02
N CYS A 90 11.04 11.98 0.72
CA CYS A 90 10.90 13.37 0.29
C CYS A 90 10.78 14.32 1.48
N SER A 91 10.84 15.62 1.23
CA SER A 91 10.77 16.68 2.25
C SER A 91 9.36 17.06 2.70
N CYS A 92 8.31 16.40 2.20
CA CYS A 92 6.94 16.68 2.66
C CYS A 92 6.82 16.41 4.16
N PRO A 93 6.12 17.27 4.92
CA PRO A 93 5.84 17.00 6.32
C PRO A 93 4.86 15.84 6.46
N TYR A 94 5.00 15.09 7.55
CA TYR A 94 3.97 14.16 7.99
C TYR A 94 3.17 14.77 9.14
N ASN A 95 1.88 15.02 8.89
CA ASN A 95 0.93 15.52 9.88
C ASN A 95 -0.32 14.65 9.84
N TYR A 96 -0.62 13.99 10.95
CA TYR A 96 -1.85 13.21 11.08
C TYR A 96 -3.07 14.13 10.99
N GLY A 97 -4.13 13.67 10.32
CA GLY A 97 -5.38 14.42 10.23
C GLY A 97 -5.38 15.63 9.27
N SER A 98 -4.28 15.96 8.58
CA SER A 98 -4.30 17.05 7.59
C SER A 98 -5.33 16.82 6.47
N PRO A 99 -5.86 17.86 5.80
CA PRO A 99 -6.79 17.65 4.70
C PRO A 99 -6.18 16.80 3.58
N PRO A 100 -6.99 16.05 2.81
CA PRO A 100 -6.50 15.16 1.76
C PRO A 100 -5.58 15.89 0.77
N ASN A 101 -4.48 15.25 0.39
CA ASN A 101 -3.54 15.71 -0.64
C ASN A 101 -2.97 17.12 -0.43
N THR A 102 -2.85 17.58 0.83
CA THR A 102 -2.23 18.89 1.17
C THR A 102 -0.71 18.79 1.35
N SER A 103 -0.22 17.71 1.97
CA SER A 103 1.21 17.47 2.18
C SER A 103 1.77 16.51 1.12
N VAL A 104 1.78 16.93 -0.14
CA VAL A 104 2.24 16.11 -1.28
C VAL A 104 3.27 16.83 -2.15
N CYS A 105 4.08 16.07 -2.89
CA CYS A 105 5.07 16.56 -3.84
C CYS A 105 5.23 15.57 -5.01
N PRO A 106 5.96 15.93 -6.08
CA PRO A 106 6.18 15.05 -7.23
C PRO A 106 6.72 13.66 -6.87
N VAL A 107 7.62 13.57 -5.88
CA VAL A 107 8.21 12.29 -5.43
C VAL A 107 7.14 11.40 -4.82
N CYS A 108 6.39 11.91 -3.84
CA CYS A 108 5.42 11.07 -3.15
C CYS A 108 4.16 10.80 -3.98
N MET A 109 3.90 11.59 -5.01
CA MET A 109 2.85 11.33 -5.99
C MET A 109 3.34 10.46 -7.15
N GLY A 110 4.59 9.99 -7.15
CA GLY A 110 5.12 9.14 -8.21
C GLY A 110 5.11 9.79 -9.59
N LEU A 111 5.26 11.12 -9.67
CA LEU A 111 5.27 11.82 -10.95
C LEU A 111 6.51 11.46 -11.78
N PRO A 112 6.41 11.49 -13.13
CA PRO A 112 7.55 11.21 -14.00
C PRO A 112 8.76 12.11 -13.69
N GLY A 113 9.94 11.49 -13.61
CA GLY A 113 11.22 12.19 -13.35
C GLY A 113 11.51 12.49 -11.87
N ALA A 114 10.60 12.15 -10.95
CA ALA A 114 10.84 12.35 -9.52
C ALA A 114 11.71 11.23 -8.92
N LEU A 115 12.70 11.58 -8.10
CA LEU A 115 13.63 10.64 -7.47
C LEU A 115 13.51 10.66 -5.94
N PRO A 116 13.55 9.49 -5.27
CA PRO A 116 13.46 9.39 -3.82
C PRO A 116 14.78 9.80 -3.14
N VAL A 117 14.69 10.51 -2.01
CA VAL A 117 15.82 10.82 -1.13
C VAL A 117 15.49 10.39 0.29
N LEU A 118 16.24 9.42 0.81
CA LEU A 118 15.98 8.82 2.12
C LEU A 118 16.19 9.82 3.26
N ASN A 119 15.23 9.88 4.17
CA ASN A 119 15.30 10.66 5.40
C ASN A 119 16.21 9.95 6.43
N SER A 120 17.23 10.63 6.93
CA SER A 120 18.20 10.06 7.88
C SER A 120 17.59 9.66 9.22
N LYS A 121 16.53 10.33 9.67
CA LYS A 121 15.83 10.00 10.93
C LYS A 121 15.13 8.65 10.90
N VAL A 122 14.83 8.17 9.70
CA VAL A 122 14.26 6.84 9.46
C VAL A 122 15.29 5.77 9.81
N ILE A 123 16.52 5.96 9.35
CA ILE A 123 17.64 5.07 9.62
C ILE A 123 18.01 5.11 11.11
N GLU A 124 18.00 6.30 11.72
CA GLU A 124 18.27 6.42 13.16
C GLU A 124 17.24 5.64 14.00
N ALA A 125 15.95 5.78 13.67
CA ALA A 125 14.88 5.03 14.33
C ALA A 125 14.97 3.53 14.06
N ALA A 126 15.34 3.13 12.84
CA ALA A 126 15.59 1.75 12.44
C ALA A 126 16.60 1.05 13.33
N VAL A 127 17.76 1.68 13.46
CA VAL A 127 18.89 1.15 14.22
C VAL A 127 18.52 1.07 15.69
N ARG A 128 17.87 2.09 16.24
CA ARG A 128 17.36 2.07 17.62
C ARG A 128 16.39 0.92 17.86
N LEU A 129 15.43 0.72 16.95
CA LEU A 129 14.47 -0.37 17.07
C LEU A 129 15.15 -1.73 16.98
N GLY A 130 16.07 -1.92 16.02
CA GLY A 130 16.85 -3.14 15.90
C GLY A 130 17.62 -3.47 17.18
N LEU A 131 18.30 -2.49 17.77
CA LEU A 131 19.00 -2.67 19.05
C LEU A 131 18.04 -2.97 20.20
N ALA A 132 16.90 -2.28 20.29
CA ALA A 132 15.89 -2.51 21.32
C ALA A 132 15.26 -3.91 21.23
N LEU A 133 15.18 -4.48 20.02
CA LEU A 133 14.70 -5.83 19.75
C LEU A 133 15.83 -6.88 19.73
N ASN A 134 17.00 -6.55 20.27
CA ASN A 134 18.16 -7.44 20.34
C ASN A 134 18.58 -8.03 18.98
N CYS A 135 18.33 -7.32 17.88
CA CYS A 135 18.65 -7.79 16.53
C CYS A 135 20.14 -7.58 16.19
N GLU A 136 20.65 -8.42 15.30
CA GLU A 136 21.90 -8.18 14.59
C GLU A 136 21.68 -7.10 13.52
N LEU A 137 22.39 -5.97 13.66
CA LEU A 137 22.35 -4.89 12.68
C LEU A 137 23.19 -5.22 11.46
N SER A 138 22.69 -4.85 10.28
CA SER A 138 23.44 -4.92 9.04
C SER A 138 24.12 -3.58 8.74
N PHE A 139 25.45 -3.59 8.61
CA PHE A 139 26.22 -2.39 8.22
C PHE A 139 25.95 -1.95 6.78
N ASN A 140 25.50 -2.88 5.94
CA ASN A 140 25.06 -2.61 4.57
C ASN A 140 23.60 -3.05 4.46
N SER A 141 22.72 -2.19 3.96
CA SER A 141 21.33 -2.57 3.65
C SER A 141 20.93 -2.00 2.30
N LYS A 142 19.94 -2.63 1.67
CA LYS A 142 19.51 -2.30 0.30
C LYS A 142 18.02 -2.03 0.27
N PHE A 143 17.61 -1.01 -0.47
CA PHE A 143 16.21 -0.79 -0.82
C PHE A 143 15.87 -1.46 -2.15
N ASP A 144 14.74 -2.14 -2.17
CA ASP A 144 14.16 -2.90 -3.27
C ASP A 144 12.79 -2.31 -3.65
N ARG A 145 12.31 -2.64 -4.85
CA ARG A 145 11.00 -2.21 -5.34
C ARG A 145 10.03 -3.40 -5.32
N LYS A 146 9.09 -3.38 -4.37
CA LYS A 146 7.99 -4.35 -4.29
C LYS A 146 6.86 -3.87 -5.23
N GLN A 147 6.73 -4.52 -6.39
CA GLN A 147 5.83 -4.09 -7.46
C GLN A 147 4.43 -4.65 -7.29
N TYR A 148 3.41 -3.80 -7.30
CA TYR A 148 2.00 -4.18 -7.35
C TYR A 148 1.15 -2.97 -7.75
N PHE A 149 0.00 -3.23 -8.38
CA PHE A 149 -0.90 -2.18 -8.83
C PHE A 149 -2.05 -2.01 -7.84
N TYR A 150 -2.09 -0.85 -7.19
CA TYR A 150 -3.22 -0.46 -6.36
C TYR A 150 -3.40 1.08 -6.36
N PRO A 151 -4.64 1.62 -6.31
CA PRO A 151 -4.87 3.05 -6.52
C PRO A 151 -4.21 4.00 -5.51
N ASP A 152 -3.89 3.52 -4.30
CA ASP A 152 -3.22 4.30 -3.27
C ASP A 152 -1.67 4.26 -3.36
N LEU A 153 -1.13 3.50 -4.31
CA LEU A 153 0.30 3.34 -4.55
C LEU A 153 0.70 3.98 -5.89
N PRO A 154 0.97 5.30 -5.91
CA PRO A 154 1.08 6.05 -7.15
C PRO A 154 2.26 5.65 -8.04
N LYS A 155 3.31 5.05 -7.46
CA LYS A 155 4.51 4.63 -8.21
C LYS A 155 4.35 3.28 -8.92
N GLY A 156 3.32 2.50 -8.61
CA GLY A 156 3.20 1.10 -9.04
C GLY A 156 4.20 0.15 -8.38
N TYR A 157 4.96 0.65 -7.40
CA TYR A 157 5.82 -0.13 -6.52
C TYR A 157 5.99 0.58 -5.18
N GLN A 158 6.23 -0.20 -4.14
CA GLN A 158 6.57 0.24 -2.80
C GLN A 158 8.09 0.08 -2.61
N ILE A 159 8.77 1.13 -2.18
CA ILE A 159 10.17 1.07 -1.77
C ILE A 159 10.24 0.40 -0.40
N SER A 160 10.84 -0.77 -0.32
CA SER A 160 11.01 -1.59 0.90
C SER A 160 12.42 -2.20 0.93
N GLN A 161 12.77 -3.09 1.86
CA GLN A 161 14.00 -3.87 1.81
C GLN A 161 13.63 -5.35 1.80
N PHE A 162 14.11 -6.10 0.80
CA PHE A 162 13.85 -7.53 0.68
C PHE A 162 15.10 -8.34 1.00
N ASP A 163 16.16 -8.22 0.20
CA ASP A 163 17.33 -9.11 0.30
C ASP A 163 18.17 -8.83 1.55
N ILE A 164 18.44 -7.54 1.82
CA ILE A 164 19.37 -7.12 2.88
C ILE A 164 18.66 -6.11 3.80
N PRO A 165 17.92 -6.59 4.82
CA PRO A 165 17.26 -5.73 5.80
C PRO A 165 18.28 -5.01 6.70
N ILE A 166 17.84 -3.94 7.35
CA ILE A 166 18.68 -3.19 8.29
C ILE A 166 18.98 -3.97 9.59
N ALA A 167 18.10 -4.87 10.04
CA ALA A 167 18.37 -5.76 11.17
C ALA A 167 17.66 -7.11 11.03
N ARG A 168 18.22 -8.15 11.67
CA ARG A 168 17.71 -9.54 11.63
C ARG A 168 18.01 -10.31 12.92
N ALA A 169 17.35 -11.46 13.08
CA ALA A 169 17.63 -12.42 14.16
C ALA A 169 17.62 -11.82 15.57
N GLY A 170 16.59 -11.05 15.89
CA GLY A 170 16.37 -10.52 17.25
C GLY A 170 15.44 -11.39 18.09
N TYR A 171 15.02 -10.84 19.24
CA TYR A 171 14.03 -11.46 20.10
C TYR A 171 13.44 -10.45 21.10
N ILE A 172 12.26 -10.79 21.63
CA ILE A 172 11.62 -10.11 22.76
C ILE A 172 11.22 -11.14 23.82
N ASP A 173 11.46 -10.81 25.08
CA ASP A 173 11.02 -11.61 26.22
C ASP A 173 9.75 -10.98 26.80
N LEU A 174 8.68 -11.78 26.98
CA LEU A 174 7.39 -11.34 27.49
C LEU A 174 6.95 -12.20 28.69
N ASP A 175 6.35 -11.55 29.68
CA ASP A 175 5.65 -12.21 30.78
C ASP A 175 4.28 -12.71 30.31
N LEU A 176 4.04 -14.02 30.44
CA LEU A 176 2.75 -14.63 30.17
C LEU A 176 1.79 -14.41 31.34
N PRO A 177 0.53 -14.02 31.08
CA PRO A 177 -0.49 -13.97 32.12
C PRO A 177 -0.68 -15.33 32.81
N VAL A 178 -1.00 -15.32 34.10
CA VAL A 178 -1.17 -16.55 34.91
C VAL A 178 -2.26 -17.46 34.36
N GLU A 179 -3.32 -16.88 33.79
CA GLU A 179 -4.41 -17.60 33.11
C GLU A 179 -3.95 -18.40 31.87
N PHE A 180 -2.77 -18.12 31.33
CA PHE A 180 -2.16 -18.84 30.20
C PHE A 180 -0.90 -19.64 30.61
N GLY A 181 -0.73 -19.95 31.90
CA GLY A 181 0.37 -20.77 32.42
C GLY A 181 1.50 -19.99 33.10
N GLY A 182 1.51 -18.65 33.00
CA GLY A 182 2.51 -17.81 33.67
C GLY A 182 3.94 -17.99 33.14
N GLY A 183 4.87 -17.20 33.68
CA GLY A 183 6.31 -17.27 33.37
C GLY A 183 6.75 -16.37 32.23
N GLN A 184 8.05 -16.40 31.91
CA GLN A 184 8.63 -15.64 30.79
C GLN A 184 8.77 -16.53 29.56
N ARG A 185 8.40 -15.99 28.40
CA ARG A 185 8.61 -16.63 27.10
C ARG A 185 9.34 -15.69 26.15
N ARG A 186 10.26 -16.26 25.38
CA ARG A 186 10.98 -15.57 24.31
C ARG A 186 10.28 -15.76 22.97
N PHE A 187 10.13 -14.67 22.23
CA PHE A 187 9.59 -14.64 20.88
C PHE A 187 10.67 -14.09 19.92
N GLY A 188 11.02 -14.85 18.90
CA GLY A 188 12.04 -14.47 17.92
C GLY A 188 11.63 -13.31 17.01
N ILE A 189 12.59 -12.55 16.50
CA ILE A 189 12.36 -11.52 15.49
C ILE A 189 13.16 -11.91 14.25
N THR A 190 12.48 -12.31 13.19
CA THR A 190 13.16 -12.75 11.96
C THR A 190 13.93 -11.60 11.32
N ARG A 191 13.25 -10.46 11.16
CA ARG A 191 13.80 -9.27 10.50
C ARG A 191 13.08 -8.00 10.91
N VAL A 192 13.78 -6.90 10.74
CA VAL A 192 13.31 -5.52 10.87
C VAL A 192 13.77 -4.80 9.60
N HIS A 193 12.84 -4.25 8.82
CA HIS A 193 13.18 -3.53 7.59
C HIS A 193 12.35 -2.29 7.34
N MET A 194 12.94 -1.31 6.65
CA MET A 194 12.30 -0.05 6.30
C MET A 194 11.44 -0.20 5.06
N GLU A 195 10.22 0.33 5.10
CA GLU A 195 9.39 0.47 3.90
C GLU A 195 8.65 1.81 3.90
N GLU A 196 8.29 2.30 2.73
CA GLU A 196 7.28 3.36 2.64
C GLU A 196 5.87 2.82 2.80
N ASP A 197 4.96 3.62 3.34
CA ASP A 197 3.54 3.30 3.41
C ASP A 197 2.82 3.71 2.12
N ALA A 198 1.70 3.05 1.84
CA ALA A 198 0.77 3.46 0.80
C ALA A 198 -0.11 4.64 1.25
N GLY A 199 -0.89 5.18 0.32
CA GLY A 199 -1.94 6.14 0.64
C GLY A 199 -3.12 5.51 1.38
N LYS A 200 -4.14 6.33 1.65
CA LYS A 200 -5.43 5.87 2.16
C LYS A 200 -6.44 5.83 1.03
N LEU A 201 -7.11 4.70 0.87
CA LEU A 201 -8.26 4.54 -0.01
C LEU A 201 -9.56 4.60 0.81
N LEU A 202 -10.55 5.36 0.34
CA LEU A 202 -11.88 5.43 0.92
C LEU A 202 -12.92 5.09 -0.16
N HIS A 203 -13.74 4.08 0.08
CA HIS A 203 -14.84 3.74 -0.82
C HIS A 203 -16.06 4.62 -0.53
N SER A 204 -16.77 5.06 -1.57
CA SER A 204 -18.02 5.77 -1.39
C SER A 204 -19.06 4.86 -0.74
N GLY A 205 -19.97 5.42 0.07
CA GLY A 205 -20.99 4.63 0.77
C GLY A 205 -21.92 3.83 -0.17
N ASN A 206 -22.03 4.23 -1.43
CA ASN A 206 -22.77 3.52 -2.48
C ASN A 206 -21.91 2.59 -3.36
N GLY A 207 -20.60 2.48 -3.11
CA GLY A 207 -19.68 1.59 -3.84
C GLY A 207 -19.32 2.00 -5.27
N ASN A 208 -19.82 3.14 -5.76
CA ASN A 208 -19.65 3.52 -7.17
C ASN A 208 -18.28 4.12 -7.51
N TYR A 209 -17.54 4.63 -6.51
CA TYR A 209 -16.21 5.19 -6.71
C TYR A 209 -15.37 5.08 -5.44
N SER A 210 -14.07 5.30 -5.58
CA SER A 210 -13.14 5.38 -4.45
C SER A 210 -12.36 6.70 -4.50
N GLN A 211 -12.04 7.24 -3.33
CA GLN A 211 -11.26 8.45 -3.15
C GLN A 211 -9.87 8.06 -2.61
N VAL A 212 -8.83 8.65 -3.17
CA VAL A 212 -7.45 8.39 -2.78
C VAL A 212 -6.87 9.62 -2.08
N GLY A 213 -6.38 9.42 -0.85
CA GLY A 213 -5.56 10.38 -0.13
C GLY A 213 -4.11 9.89 -0.05
N VAL A 214 -3.19 10.56 -0.74
CA VAL A 214 -1.77 10.16 -0.74
C VAL A 214 -1.09 10.63 0.54
N ARG A 215 -0.77 9.68 1.43
CA ARG A 215 -0.05 9.91 2.68
C ARG A 215 1.06 8.87 2.81
N GLN A 216 2.06 8.93 1.94
CA GLN A 216 3.23 8.05 2.09
C GLN A 216 3.88 8.27 3.46
N LEU A 217 4.02 7.19 4.20
CA LEU A 217 4.56 7.09 5.55
C LEU A 217 5.72 6.12 5.56
N ILE A 218 6.20 5.73 6.73
CA ILE A 218 7.16 4.63 6.88
C ILE A 218 6.53 3.58 7.75
N ARG A 219 6.67 2.33 7.33
CA ARG A 219 6.32 1.17 8.13
C ARG A 219 7.57 0.30 8.33
N TRP A 220 7.47 -0.56 9.33
CA TRP A 220 8.44 -1.59 9.63
C TRP A 220 7.78 -2.92 9.38
N LEU A 221 8.48 -3.91 8.86
CA LEU A 221 8.00 -5.28 8.98
C LEU A 221 8.77 -5.99 10.09
N VAL A 222 8.09 -6.34 11.16
CA VAL A 222 8.59 -7.33 12.13
C VAL A 222 7.90 -8.64 11.80
N ASN A 223 8.65 -9.60 11.25
CA ASN A 223 8.14 -10.96 11.03
C ASN A 223 8.58 -11.87 12.17
N HIS A 224 7.63 -12.47 12.86
CA HIS A 224 7.85 -13.56 13.78
C HIS A 224 7.43 -14.87 13.11
N LEU A 225 8.30 -15.87 13.14
CA LEU A 225 7.97 -17.26 12.89
C LEU A 225 8.45 -18.02 14.11
N ASP A 226 7.53 -18.67 14.81
CA ASP A 226 7.79 -19.68 15.85
C ASP A 226 8.33 -20.97 15.20
#